data_AF-L0B0N5-F1
#
_entry.id   AF-L0B0N5-F1
#
_cell.length_a   1.000
_cell.length_b   1.000
_cell.length_c   1.000
_cell.angle_alpha   90.00
_cell.angle_beta   90.00
_cell.angle_gamma   90.00
#
_symmetry.space_group_name_H-M   'P 1'
#
loop_
_entity.id
_entity.type
_entity.pdbx_description
1 polymer ?
#
loop_
_entity_poly.entity_id
_entity_poly.type
_entity_poly.pdbx_seq_one_letter_code
_entity_poly.pdbx_strand_id
1 'polypeptide(L)'
;MNALLRVPLLLTIFLSTKSALGDYGNLHSETEEIRSIIVIDNDFEDAEDVEEDPQRIPITLDIAMEVPAIITATNFSGAFYYEIDQDYHEDYKIGDVMDDWEVISEDNDLIVERFVYFCREDDGRKVVRITDYCIEDNGEIISKVNELVKEPGSHYLPLTRYHIEIDIISNDLPNEIERITDPSGETVFRVRPQSINTAYIGLVRYGDLPVDELLRDCIIEKIVILDTSGMNPKICVLSLLRENNWISSEYSFITDENGGRIVYEDDE
;
A
#
# COMPACT_ATOMS: atom_id res chain seq x y z
N MET A 1 26.78 7.72 -14.23
CA MET A 1 27.12 6.66 -13.26
C MET A 1 26.44 6.98 -11.95
N ASN A 2 25.79 5.99 -11.33
CA ASN A 2 24.93 6.04 -10.13
C ASN A 2 23.45 6.39 -10.37
N ALA A 3 22.72 5.48 -11.03
CA ALA A 3 21.25 5.44 -11.02
C ALA A 3 20.69 4.10 -10.48
N LEU A 4 21.55 3.21 -9.97
CA LEU A 4 21.23 1.80 -9.67
C LEU A 4 20.93 1.52 -8.17
N LEU A 5 20.70 2.56 -7.35
CA LEU A 5 20.59 2.42 -5.89
C LEU A 5 19.26 2.94 -5.29
N ARG A 6 18.27 3.30 -6.11
CA ARG A 6 17.03 3.94 -5.61
C ARG A 6 15.83 3.00 -5.42
N VAL A 7 15.87 1.79 -5.95
CA VAL A 7 14.76 0.83 -5.82
C VAL A 7 14.68 0.17 -4.42
N PRO A 8 15.79 -0.18 -3.73
CA PRO A 8 15.70 -0.79 -2.40
C PRO A 8 15.16 0.15 -1.32
N LEU A 9 15.34 1.46 -1.48
CA LEU A 9 15.01 2.44 -0.43
C LEU A 9 13.49 2.64 -0.28
N LEU A 10 12.73 2.58 -1.37
CA LEU A 10 11.26 2.69 -1.35
C LEU A 10 10.61 1.48 -0.64
N LEU A 11 11.17 0.28 -0.84
CA LEU A 11 10.72 -0.92 -0.14
C LEU A 11 11.11 -0.88 1.35
N THR A 12 12.28 -0.30 1.67
CA THR A 12 12.77 -0.21 3.06
C THR A 12 11.94 0.76 3.91
N ILE A 13 11.47 1.88 3.35
CA ILE A 13 10.62 2.83 4.10
C ILE A 13 9.25 2.20 4.43
N PHE A 14 8.63 1.47 3.49
CA PHE A 14 7.35 0.80 3.75
C PHE A 14 7.46 -0.49 4.59
N LEU A 15 8.61 -1.18 4.59
CA LEU A 15 8.85 -2.35 5.45
C LEU A 15 9.32 -1.98 6.86
N SER A 16 9.97 -0.82 7.04
CA SER A 16 10.45 -0.35 8.35
C SER A 16 9.31 0.01 9.30
N THR A 17 8.21 0.59 8.81
CA THR A 17 7.05 0.91 9.67
C THR A 17 6.28 -0.33 10.11
N LYS A 18 6.25 -1.40 9.31
CA LYS A 18 5.73 -2.71 9.74
C LYS A 18 6.59 -3.37 10.82
N SER A 19 7.87 -3.04 10.90
CA SER A 19 8.77 -3.61 11.92
C SER A 19 8.59 -2.94 13.29
N ALA A 20 8.11 -1.68 13.33
CA ALA A 20 7.78 -0.98 14.57
C ALA A 20 6.37 -1.35 15.09
N LEU A 21 5.40 -1.61 14.21
CA LEU A 21 4.07 -2.12 14.57
C LEU A 21 4.04 -3.64 14.79
N GLY A 22 5.00 -4.38 14.23
CA GLY A 22 5.11 -5.84 14.34
C GLY A 22 5.51 -6.35 15.71
N ASP A 23 5.98 -5.48 16.62
CA ASP A 23 6.35 -5.88 17.99
C ASP A 23 5.15 -5.84 18.96
N TYR A 24 4.03 -5.22 18.57
CA TYR A 24 2.81 -5.17 19.40
C TYR A 24 1.82 -6.32 19.12
N GLY A 25 1.95 -7.03 18.00
CA GLY A 25 0.96 -8.04 17.57
C GLY A 25 1.45 -9.49 17.51
N ASN A 26 2.76 -9.75 17.68
CA ASN A 26 3.33 -11.06 17.37
C ASN A 26 3.55 -11.97 18.60
N LEU A 27 2.57 -12.02 19.50
CA LEU A 27 2.63 -12.89 20.69
C LEU A 27 1.77 -14.15 20.59
N HIS A 28 1.05 -14.42 19.49
CA HIS A 28 0.06 -15.53 19.50
C HIS A 28 -0.14 -16.34 18.21
N SER A 29 0.89 -16.56 17.38
CA SER A 29 0.79 -17.51 16.27
C SER A 29 1.93 -18.54 16.23
N GLU A 30 2.15 -19.26 17.33
CA GLU A 30 2.79 -20.59 17.24
C GLU A 30 2.10 -21.59 18.18
N THR A 31 1.74 -22.75 17.61
CA THR A 31 1.36 -24.04 18.25
C THR A 31 -0.13 -24.36 18.45
N GLU A 32 -0.81 -24.79 17.38
CA GLU A 32 -2.05 -25.59 17.46
C GLU A 32 -1.84 -27.11 17.70
N GLU A 33 -0.62 -27.59 17.98
CA GLU A 33 -0.37 -29.04 18.21
C GLU A 33 0.09 -29.45 19.62
N ILE A 34 -0.10 -28.62 20.65
CA ILE A 34 0.10 -29.03 22.05
C ILE A 34 -1.15 -28.75 22.89
N ARG A 35 -2.25 -29.45 22.58
CA ARG A 35 -3.44 -29.51 23.46
C ARG A 35 -3.65 -30.90 24.01
N SER A 36 -2.89 -31.24 25.06
CA SER A 36 -3.41 -32.05 26.17
C SER A 36 -2.36 -32.15 27.28
N ILE A 37 -2.79 -31.91 28.52
CA ILE A 37 -2.03 -32.01 29.80
C ILE A 37 -1.44 -30.68 30.28
N ILE A 38 -2.28 -29.66 30.45
CA ILE A 38 -2.10 -28.71 31.55
C ILE A 38 -3.48 -28.56 32.20
N VAL A 39 -3.62 -29.04 33.44
CA VAL A 39 -4.74 -28.67 34.32
C VAL A 39 -4.34 -27.31 34.87
N ILE A 40 -4.95 -26.25 34.33
CA ILE A 40 -4.79 -24.89 34.84
C ILE A 40 -5.83 -24.74 35.95
N ASP A 41 -5.36 -24.61 37.19
CA ASP A 41 -6.20 -24.18 38.31
C ASP A 41 -6.68 -22.75 38.03
N ASN A 42 -7.99 -22.59 37.83
CA ASN A 42 -8.67 -21.32 37.58
C ASN A 42 -8.88 -20.53 38.89
N ASP A 43 -7.78 -20.11 39.53
CA ASP A 43 -7.80 -19.28 40.74
C ASP A 43 -7.10 -17.93 40.53
N PHE A 44 -7.20 -17.36 39.32
CA PHE A 44 -6.82 -15.96 39.04
C PHE A 44 -8.04 -15.06 39.20
N GLU A 45 -8.33 -14.67 40.45
CA GLU A 45 -9.25 -13.58 40.84
C GLU A 45 -8.57 -12.19 40.81
N ASP A 46 -7.46 -12.03 40.10
CA ASP A 46 -6.84 -10.72 39.90
C ASP A 46 -7.23 -10.22 38.51
N ALA A 47 -8.40 -9.57 38.46
CA ALA A 47 -8.75 -8.68 37.35
C ALA A 47 -7.74 -7.54 37.36
N GLU A 48 -6.60 -7.75 36.70
CA GLU A 48 -5.62 -6.69 36.46
C GLU A 48 -6.35 -5.53 35.78
N ASP A 49 -6.24 -4.35 36.42
CA ASP A 49 -6.72 -3.09 35.89
C ASP A 49 -6.17 -2.95 34.46
N VAL A 50 -7.04 -3.15 33.46
CA VAL A 50 -6.74 -2.82 32.07
C VAL A 50 -6.55 -1.31 32.07
N GLU A 51 -5.30 -0.86 32.17
CA GLU A 51 -4.97 0.55 32.04
C GLU A 51 -5.54 1.00 30.69
N GLU A 52 -6.53 1.90 30.73
CA GLU A 52 -7.07 2.52 29.52
C GLU A 52 -5.89 3.15 28.79
N ASP A 53 -5.56 2.59 27.62
CA ASP A 53 -4.44 3.06 26.80
C ASP A 53 -4.63 4.57 26.57
N PRO A 54 -3.71 5.44 27.04
CA PRO A 54 -3.93 6.87 27.01
C PRO A 54 -4.19 7.34 25.58
N GLN A 55 -5.39 7.88 25.35
CA GLN A 55 -5.75 8.44 24.05
C GLN A 55 -4.74 9.53 23.65
N ARG A 56 -4.07 9.32 22.52
CA ARG A 56 -3.13 10.29 21.93
C ARG A 56 -3.83 11.59 21.60
N ILE A 57 -3.12 12.71 21.79
CA ILE A 57 -3.62 14.05 21.53
C ILE A 57 -3.67 14.30 20.01
N PRO A 58 -4.84 14.59 19.42
CA PRO A 58 -4.94 14.86 17.99
C PRO A 58 -4.39 16.24 17.63
N ILE A 59 -3.59 16.29 16.57
CA ILE A 59 -3.03 17.51 16.00
C ILE A 59 -3.63 17.72 14.61
N THR A 60 -4.29 18.86 14.42
CA THR A 60 -4.83 19.26 13.12
C THR A 60 -3.70 19.55 12.13
N LEU A 61 -3.77 18.95 10.96
CA LEU A 61 -2.87 19.18 9.83
C LEU A 61 -3.62 19.93 8.73
N ASP A 62 -3.27 21.20 8.48
CA ASP A 62 -3.68 21.90 7.26
C ASP A 62 -2.53 21.86 6.24
N ILE A 63 -2.72 21.10 5.15
CA ILE A 63 -1.69 20.89 4.12
C ILE A 63 -1.39 22.14 3.29
N ALA A 64 -2.22 23.19 3.40
CA ALA A 64 -1.99 24.48 2.75
C ALA A 64 -1.20 25.47 3.63
N MET A 65 -1.00 25.15 4.91
CA MET A 65 -0.38 26.03 5.90
C MET A 65 1.00 25.54 6.35
N GLU A 66 1.59 26.26 7.29
CA GLU A 66 2.82 25.82 7.96
C GLU A 66 2.55 24.55 8.77
N VAL A 67 3.40 23.54 8.57
CA VAL A 67 3.28 22.24 9.23
C VAL A 67 3.64 22.41 10.71
N PRO A 68 2.79 21.95 11.66
CA PRO A 68 3.14 21.94 13.08
C PRO A 68 4.46 21.21 13.34
N ALA A 69 5.29 21.71 14.27
CA ALA A 69 6.62 21.16 14.54
C ALA A 69 6.63 19.68 15.01
N ILE A 70 5.48 19.18 15.48
CA ILE A 70 5.28 17.78 15.92
C ILE A 70 5.05 16.84 14.72
N ILE A 71 4.74 17.38 13.54
CA ILE A 71 4.51 16.62 12.31
C ILE A 71 5.76 16.73 11.44
N THR A 72 6.34 15.59 11.08
CA THR A 72 7.43 15.51 10.13
C THR A 72 6.87 15.48 8.71
N ALA A 73 7.37 16.38 7.86
CA ALA A 73 7.00 16.48 6.45
C ALA A 73 8.18 16.05 5.57
N THR A 74 8.10 14.85 5.01
CA THR A 74 9.12 14.29 4.11
C THR A 74 8.74 14.57 2.66
N ASN A 75 9.58 15.31 1.92
CA ASN A 75 9.39 15.50 0.48
C ASN A 75 10.07 14.37 -0.30
N PHE A 76 9.29 13.64 -1.10
CA PHE A 76 9.80 12.64 -2.00
C PHE A 76 9.18 12.79 -3.39
N SER A 77 10.03 13.05 -4.39
CA SER A 77 9.64 13.12 -5.80
C SER A 77 8.50 14.10 -6.11
N GLY A 78 8.43 15.23 -5.38
CA GLY A 78 7.40 16.25 -5.58
C GLY A 78 6.12 16.05 -4.76
N ALA A 79 6.04 14.95 -4.01
CA ALA A 79 4.99 14.73 -3.03
C ALA A 79 5.50 14.93 -1.60
N PHE A 80 4.59 15.23 -0.68
CA PHE A 80 4.83 15.36 0.74
C PHE A 80 4.17 14.19 1.49
N TYR A 81 4.90 13.62 2.43
CA TYR A 81 4.43 12.62 3.36
C TYR A 81 4.48 13.22 4.75
N TYR A 82 3.34 13.22 5.44
CA TYR A 82 3.18 13.75 6.78
C TYR A 82 2.92 12.60 7.75
N GLU A 83 3.68 12.59 8.83
CA GLU A 83 3.56 11.65 9.94
C GLU A 83 3.89 12.39 11.24
N ILE A 84 3.43 11.87 12.38
CA ILE A 84 3.91 12.37 13.67
C ILE A 84 5.39 12.04 13.79
N ASP A 85 6.19 13.02 14.19
CA ASP A 85 7.61 12.82 14.40
C ASP A 85 7.86 11.72 15.45
N GLN A 86 8.89 10.92 15.23
CA GLN A 86 9.17 9.73 16.04
C GLN A 86 9.30 10.05 17.53
N ASP A 87 9.82 11.24 17.90
CA ASP A 87 9.98 11.63 19.30
C ASP A 87 8.63 11.93 20.00
N TYR A 88 7.53 12.03 19.24
CA TYR A 88 6.20 12.43 19.71
C TYR A 88 5.12 11.39 19.43
N HIS A 89 5.45 10.26 18.79
CA HIS A 89 4.47 9.28 18.32
C HIS A 89 3.69 8.59 19.46
N GLU A 90 4.22 8.52 20.67
CA GLU A 90 3.53 7.93 21.84
C GLU A 90 2.39 8.82 22.33
N ASP A 91 2.55 10.15 22.25
CA ASP A 91 1.65 11.13 22.86
C ASP A 91 0.67 11.77 21.85
N TYR A 92 0.99 11.76 20.56
CA TYR A 92 0.28 12.52 19.54
C TYR A 92 -0.12 11.68 18.33
N LYS A 93 -1.21 12.09 17.68
CA LYS A 93 -1.66 11.57 16.37
C LYS A 93 -2.04 12.71 15.45
N ILE A 94 -2.03 12.47 14.13
CA ILE A 94 -2.65 13.41 13.18
C ILE A 94 -4.17 13.26 13.32
N GLY A 95 -4.84 14.34 13.72
CA GLY A 95 -6.30 14.42 13.81
C GLY A 95 -6.89 14.90 12.49
N ASP A 96 -7.68 15.96 12.52
CA ASP A 96 -8.29 16.56 11.33
C ASP A 96 -7.24 16.91 10.26
N VAL A 97 -7.53 16.56 9.01
CA VAL A 97 -6.74 16.91 7.84
C VAL A 97 -7.51 17.94 7.01
N MET A 98 -6.88 19.08 6.72
CA MET A 98 -7.50 20.22 6.06
C MET A 98 -6.67 20.70 4.85
N ASP A 99 -7.29 21.44 3.93
CA ASP A 99 -6.65 22.20 2.85
C ASP A 99 -7.29 23.59 2.75
N ASP A 100 -6.63 24.62 3.30
CA ASP A 100 -7.12 25.99 3.35
C ASP A 100 -8.51 26.07 4.01
N TRP A 101 -8.59 25.55 5.24
CA TRP A 101 -9.81 25.47 6.07
C TRP A 101 -10.90 24.52 5.58
N GLU A 102 -10.76 23.88 4.42
CA GLU A 102 -11.65 22.79 3.98
C GLU A 102 -11.23 21.49 4.67
N VAL A 103 -12.10 20.92 5.51
CA VAL A 103 -11.85 19.61 6.14
C VAL A 103 -11.92 18.52 5.07
N ILE A 104 -10.82 17.80 4.90
CA ILE A 104 -10.66 16.67 3.98
C ILE A 104 -11.03 15.36 4.69
N SER A 105 -10.58 15.21 5.93
CA SER A 105 -10.84 14.04 6.78
C SER A 105 -10.91 14.46 8.23
N GLU A 106 -11.96 14.03 8.92
CA GLU A 106 -12.16 14.28 10.35
C GLU A 106 -11.33 13.30 11.19
N ASP A 107 -10.98 13.71 12.41
CA ASP A 107 -10.44 12.83 13.45
C ASP A 107 -11.51 11.84 13.95
N ASN A 108 -11.04 10.75 14.54
CA ASN A 108 -11.87 9.75 15.18
C ASN A 108 -11.08 9.08 16.31
N ASP A 109 -11.74 8.82 17.45
CA ASP A 109 -11.13 8.18 18.62
C ASP A 109 -10.57 6.79 18.32
N LEU A 110 -11.11 6.08 17.31
CA LEU A 110 -10.63 4.78 16.88
C LEU A 110 -9.32 4.85 16.07
N ILE A 111 -8.93 6.03 15.59
CA ILE A 111 -7.68 6.21 14.84
C ILE A 111 -6.54 6.24 15.84
N VAL A 112 -5.65 5.24 15.74
CA VAL A 112 -4.43 5.14 16.55
C VAL A 112 -3.25 5.82 15.85
N GLU A 113 -3.26 5.84 14.52
CA GLU A 113 -2.22 6.45 13.69
C GLU A 113 -2.78 6.87 12.34
N ARG A 114 -2.29 7.99 11.80
CA ARG A 114 -2.72 8.54 10.51
C ARG A 114 -1.51 9.05 9.76
N PHE A 115 -1.38 8.63 8.50
CA PHE A 115 -0.39 9.13 7.55
C PHE A 115 -1.09 9.90 6.44
N VAL A 116 -0.51 11.03 6.05
CA VAL A 116 -1.06 11.86 4.97
C VAL A 116 -0.05 12.01 3.86
N TYR A 117 -0.43 11.59 2.66
CA TYR A 117 0.29 11.86 1.43
C TYR A 117 -0.41 12.99 0.66
N PHE A 118 0.38 13.94 0.18
CA PHE A 118 -0.10 15.07 -0.62
C PHE A 118 0.79 15.28 -1.83
N CYS A 119 0.17 15.41 -3.01
CA CYS A 119 0.85 15.78 -4.24
C CYS A 119 0.08 16.86 -4.98
N ARG A 120 0.80 17.75 -5.64
CA ARG A 120 0.24 18.69 -6.62
C ARG A 120 0.75 18.33 -8.00
N GLU A 121 -0.17 17.95 -8.88
CA GLU A 121 0.10 17.61 -10.28
C GLU A 121 0.43 18.86 -11.11
N ASP A 122 1.04 18.65 -12.28
CA ASP A 122 1.46 19.73 -13.20
C ASP A 122 0.29 20.58 -13.72
N ASP A 123 -0.91 19.99 -13.83
CA ASP A 123 -2.14 20.67 -14.23
C ASP A 123 -2.82 21.43 -13.07
N GLY A 124 -2.23 21.37 -11.88
CA GLY A 124 -2.71 22.04 -10.67
C GLY A 124 -3.68 21.21 -9.85
N ARG A 125 -4.04 19.98 -10.26
CA ARG A 125 -4.80 19.05 -9.42
C ARG A 125 -4.04 18.76 -8.14
N LYS A 126 -4.78 18.62 -7.05
CA LYS A 126 -4.27 18.19 -5.75
C LYS A 126 -4.73 16.76 -5.50
N VAL A 127 -3.82 15.87 -5.16
CA VAL A 127 -4.12 14.50 -4.76
C VAL A 127 -3.73 14.33 -3.30
N VAL A 128 -4.66 13.82 -2.50
CA VAL A 128 -4.47 13.52 -1.09
C VAL A 128 -4.78 12.06 -0.87
N ARG A 129 -3.89 11.34 -0.19
CA ARG A 129 -4.13 9.97 0.29
C ARG A 129 -3.95 9.97 1.79
N ILE A 130 -4.97 9.52 2.50
CA ILE A 130 -4.99 9.42 3.97
C ILE A 130 -5.05 7.95 4.32
N THR A 131 -4.06 7.47 5.05
CA THR A 131 -4.00 6.11 5.56
C THR A 131 -4.23 6.16 7.05
N ASP A 132 -5.38 5.65 7.47
CA ASP A 132 -5.75 5.54 8.88
C ASP A 132 -5.49 4.12 9.35
N TYR A 133 -4.85 3.99 10.51
CA TYR A 133 -4.81 2.76 11.28
C TYR A 133 -5.84 2.90 12.39
N CYS A 134 -6.84 2.01 12.38
CA CYS A 134 -7.97 2.06 13.30
C CYS A 134 -8.03 0.80 14.13
N ILE A 135 -8.35 0.94 15.42
CA ILE A 135 -8.70 -0.20 16.28
C ILE A 135 -10.17 -0.59 16.05
N GLU A 136 -10.44 -1.88 15.87
CA GLU A 136 -11.78 -2.45 15.78
C GLU A 136 -12.28 -2.94 17.16
N ASP A 137 -13.57 -3.27 17.25
CA ASP A 137 -14.22 -3.72 18.49
C ASP A 137 -13.57 -4.98 19.10
N ASN A 138 -12.88 -5.79 18.29
CA ASN A 138 -12.13 -6.98 18.71
C ASN A 138 -10.69 -6.68 19.14
N GLY A 139 -10.26 -5.41 19.10
CA GLY A 139 -8.90 -4.98 19.38
C GLY A 139 -7.92 -5.10 18.20
N GLU A 140 -8.36 -5.61 17.04
CA GLU A 140 -7.50 -5.69 15.85
C GLU A 140 -7.28 -4.31 15.24
N ILE A 141 -6.07 -4.07 14.73
CA ILE A 141 -5.74 -2.84 14.01
C ILE A 141 -5.90 -3.09 12.52
N ILE A 142 -6.80 -2.35 11.88
CA ILE A 142 -7.01 -2.38 10.43
C ILE A 142 -6.52 -1.10 9.78
N SER A 143 -6.09 -1.19 8.52
CA SER A 143 -5.72 -0.02 7.71
C SER A 143 -6.83 0.37 6.74
N LYS A 144 -7.16 1.66 6.69
CA LYS A 144 -8.13 2.24 5.77
C LYS A 144 -7.45 3.33 4.95
N VAL A 145 -7.45 3.17 3.63
CA VAL A 145 -6.91 4.19 2.71
C VAL A 145 -8.03 4.94 2.01
N ASN A 146 -8.03 6.27 2.18
CA ASN A 146 -8.91 7.20 1.51
C ASN A 146 -8.12 8.05 0.50
N GLU A 147 -8.42 7.91 -0.78
CA GLU A 147 -7.77 8.68 -1.86
C GLU A 147 -8.73 9.70 -2.46
N LEU A 148 -8.29 10.95 -2.49
CA LEU A 148 -9.09 12.09 -2.90
C LEU A 148 -8.33 12.94 -3.92
N VAL A 149 -9.07 13.56 -4.83
CA VAL A 149 -8.55 14.50 -5.82
C VAL A 149 -9.38 15.78 -5.83
N LYS A 150 -8.71 16.91 -5.97
CA LYS A 150 -9.32 18.23 -6.11
C LYS A 150 -8.81 18.90 -7.38
N GLU A 151 -9.73 19.20 -8.28
CA GLU A 151 -9.48 20.02 -9.46
C GLU A 151 -9.31 21.49 -9.04
N PRO A 152 -8.61 22.31 -9.84
CA PRO A 152 -8.48 23.74 -9.56
C PRO A 152 -9.86 24.42 -9.42
N GLY A 153 -10.17 24.88 -8.20
CA GLY A 153 -11.43 25.55 -7.88
C GLY A 153 -12.62 24.62 -7.60
N SER A 154 -12.40 23.32 -7.41
CA SER A 154 -13.43 22.36 -6.99
C SER A 154 -13.29 21.97 -5.52
N HIS A 155 -14.17 21.08 -5.06
CA HIS A 155 -14.03 20.33 -3.80
C HIS A 155 -13.25 19.03 -4.04
N TYR A 156 -12.79 18.40 -2.95
CA TYR A 156 -12.25 17.04 -3.00
C TYR A 156 -13.33 16.03 -3.38
N LEU A 157 -12.99 15.10 -4.26
CA LEU A 157 -13.80 13.97 -4.68
C LEU A 157 -12.98 12.68 -4.57
N PRO A 158 -13.63 11.50 -4.41
CA PRO A 158 -12.92 10.22 -4.47
C PRO A 158 -12.08 10.09 -5.74
N LEU A 159 -10.83 9.68 -5.58
CA LEU A 159 -9.93 9.45 -6.71
C LEU A 159 -10.37 8.20 -7.49
N THR A 160 -10.65 8.38 -8.77
CA THR A 160 -10.97 7.28 -9.69
C THR A 160 -9.89 7.12 -10.74
N ARG A 161 -9.43 5.89 -10.94
CA ARG A 161 -8.45 5.54 -11.97
C ARG A 161 -9.10 4.71 -13.08
N TYR A 162 -8.65 4.86 -14.32
CA TYR A 162 -9.03 3.92 -15.39
C TYR A 162 -8.07 2.73 -15.42
N HIS A 163 -8.59 1.58 -15.83
CA HIS A 163 -7.76 0.38 -15.98
C HIS A 163 -7.04 0.39 -17.33
N ILE A 164 -5.82 -0.13 -17.33
CA ILE A 164 -5.00 -0.36 -18.51
C ILE A 164 -4.89 -1.87 -18.75
N GLU A 165 -5.07 -2.28 -20.00
CA GLU A 165 -4.72 -3.61 -20.48
C GLU A 165 -3.28 -3.60 -20.99
N ILE A 166 -2.48 -4.59 -20.57
CA ILE A 166 -1.12 -4.78 -21.06
C ILE A 166 -0.92 -6.18 -21.60
N ASP A 167 -0.19 -6.28 -22.71
CA ASP A 167 0.41 -7.53 -23.18
C ASP A 167 1.91 -7.47 -22.90
N ILE A 168 2.38 -8.32 -21.99
CA ILE A 168 3.76 -8.28 -21.47
C ILE A 168 4.79 -8.81 -22.47
N ILE A 169 4.37 -9.42 -23.59
CA ILE A 169 5.28 -9.77 -24.69
C ILE A 169 5.22 -8.76 -25.86
N SER A 170 4.30 -7.81 -25.82
CA SER A 170 4.19 -6.76 -26.84
C SER A 170 5.32 -5.73 -26.70
N ASN A 171 5.75 -5.19 -27.84
CA ASN A 171 6.63 -4.02 -27.89
C ASN A 171 5.87 -2.70 -27.94
N ASP A 172 4.57 -2.74 -28.22
CA ASP A 172 3.67 -1.59 -28.27
C ASP A 172 2.88 -1.54 -26.96
N LEU A 173 3.46 -0.87 -25.96
CA LEU A 173 2.85 -0.68 -24.64
C LEU A 173 2.14 0.67 -24.56
N PRO A 174 1.05 0.79 -23.78
CA PRO A 174 0.43 2.08 -23.47
C PRO A 174 1.45 3.07 -22.89
N ASN A 175 1.26 4.37 -23.18
CA ASN A 175 2.21 5.42 -22.79
C ASN A 175 2.37 5.54 -21.27
N GLU A 176 1.34 5.17 -20.53
CA GLU A 176 1.28 5.17 -19.07
C GLU A 176 2.13 4.06 -18.44
N ILE A 177 2.54 3.05 -19.21
CA ILE A 177 3.31 1.92 -18.72
C ILE A 177 4.80 2.17 -18.98
N GLU A 178 5.60 1.86 -17.96
CA GLU A 178 7.04 1.70 -18.11
C GLU A 178 7.45 0.24 -18.03
N ARG A 179 8.39 -0.12 -18.89
CA ARG A 179 9.02 -1.43 -18.97
C ARG A 179 10.49 -1.28 -18.61
N ILE A 180 10.91 -1.94 -17.53
CA ILE A 180 12.28 -1.90 -17.01
C ILE A 180 12.82 -3.33 -17.06
N THR A 181 13.75 -3.60 -17.96
CA THR A 181 14.44 -4.89 -18.04
C THR A 181 15.80 -4.79 -17.36
N ASP A 182 16.06 -5.67 -16.41
CA ASP A 182 17.34 -5.75 -15.73
C ASP A 182 18.37 -6.58 -16.52
N PRO A 183 19.64 -6.64 -16.09
CA PRO A 183 20.64 -7.47 -16.75
C PRO A 183 20.44 -8.99 -16.57
N SER A 184 19.61 -9.43 -15.61
CA SER A 184 19.32 -10.85 -15.39
C SER A 184 18.31 -11.39 -16.41
N GLY A 185 17.57 -10.50 -17.06
CA GLY A 185 16.51 -10.81 -18.02
C GLY A 185 15.12 -10.66 -17.43
N GLU A 186 15.01 -10.30 -16.15
CA GLU A 186 13.75 -9.96 -15.51
C GLU A 186 13.25 -8.62 -16.05
N THR A 187 11.96 -8.56 -16.38
CA THR A 187 11.31 -7.36 -16.89
C THR A 187 10.15 -6.96 -16.00
N VAL A 188 10.22 -5.75 -15.45
CA VAL A 188 9.19 -5.15 -14.61
C VAL A 188 8.32 -4.21 -15.45
N PHE A 189 7.01 -4.40 -15.38
CA PHE A 189 5.99 -3.52 -15.94
C PHE A 189 5.23 -2.85 -14.80
N ARG A 190 5.14 -1.53 -14.83
CA ARG A 190 4.37 -0.76 -13.87
C ARG A 190 3.87 0.54 -14.48
N VAL A 191 2.88 1.16 -13.85
CA VAL A 191 2.43 2.50 -14.24
C VAL A 191 3.54 3.50 -13.95
N ARG A 192 3.78 4.42 -14.89
CA ARG A 192 4.75 5.50 -14.74
C ARG A 192 4.38 6.39 -13.56
N PRO A 193 5.37 6.97 -12.85
CA PRO A 193 5.11 7.85 -11.73
C PRO A 193 4.11 8.98 -12.05
N GLN A 194 4.20 9.61 -13.23
CA GLN A 194 3.27 10.68 -13.63
C GLN A 194 1.83 10.23 -13.92
N SER A 195 1.58 8.92 -13.98
CA SER A 195 0.26 8.35 -14.31
C SER A 195 -0.34 7.55 -13.15
N ILE A 196 0.36 7.44 -12.01
CA ILE A 196 -0.04 6.60 -10.87
C ILE A 196 -1.37 7.04 -10.24
N ASN A 197 -1.70 8.33 -10.36
CA ASN A 197 -2.96 8.88 -9.85
C ASN A 197 -4.10 8.82 -10.88
N THR A 198 -3.83 8.46 -12.12
CA THR A 198 -4.85 8.43 -13.19
C THR A 198 -5.19 7.04 -13.66
N ALA A 199 -4.25 6.10 -13.57
CA ALA A 199 -4.40 4.78 -14.16
C ALA A 199 -3.80 3.66 -13.29
N TYR A 200 -4.27 2.44 -13.49
CA TYR A 200 -3.71 1.23 -12.91
C TYR A 200 -3.73 0.08 -13.93
N ILE A 201 -2.89 -0.95 -13.75
CA ILE A 201 -2.93 -2.14 -14.60
C ILE A 201 -4.12 -3.01 -14.15
N GLY A 202 -5.12 -3.17 -15.02
CA GLY A 202 -6.30 -3.98 -14.73
C GLY A 202 -6.20 -5.39 -15.29
N LEU A 203 -5.81 -5.51 -16.56
CA LEU A 203 -5.71 -6.79 -17.28
C LEU A 203 -4.27 -7.02 -17.74
N VAL A 204 -3.74 -8.19 -17.40
CA VAL A 204 -2.41 -8.64 -17.80
C VAL A 204 -2.55 -9.80 -18.77
N ARG A 205 -1.87 -9.72 -19.91
CA ARG A 205 -1.85 -10.77 -20.94
C ARG A 205 -0.43 -11.19 -21.27
N TYR A 206 -0.31 -12.44 -21.72
CA TYR A 206 0.87 -13.00 -22.36
C TYR A 206 0.49 -13.40 -23.79
N GLY A 207 0.64 -12.46 -24.73
CA GLY A 207 0.09 -12.58 -26.08
C GLY A 207 -1.43 -12.62 -26.04
N ASP A 208 -2.02 -13.65 -26.65
CA ASP A 208 -3.47 -13.82 -26.67
C ASP A 208 -4.03 -14.35 -25.34
N LEU A 209 -3.18 -14.81 -24.42
CA LEU A 209 -3.60 -15.48 -23.19
C LEU A 209 -3.79 -14.48 -22.03
N PRO A 210 -4.95 -14.47 -21.35
CA PRO A 210 -5.10 -13.72 -20.10
C PRO A 210 -4.29 -14.38 -18.99
N VAL A 211 -3.58 -13.57 -18.21
CA VAL A 211 -2.77 -13.99 -17.05
C VAL A 211 -3.51 -13.62 -15.77
N ASP A 212 -3.84 -12.34 -15.62
CA ASP A 212 -4.54 -11.82 -14.45
C ASP A 212 -5.60 -10.79 -14.88
N GLU A 213 -6.82 -10.98 -14.38
CA GLU A 213 -7.99 -10.13 -14.66
C GLU A 213 -8.60 -9.62 -13.35
N LEU A 214 -7.75 -9.22 -12.40
CA LEU A 214 -8.25 -8.58 -11.18
C LEU A 214 -8.70 -7.14 -11.49
N LEU A 215 -9.94 -6.99 -11.95
CA LEU A 215 -10.64 -5.70 -12.11
C LEU A 215 -11.36 -5.36 -10.80
N ARG A 216 -10.59 -4.95 -9.79
CA ARG A 216 -11.17 -4.47 -8.52
C ARG A 216 -10.91 -2.99 -8.37
N ASP A 217 -11.95 -2.26 -7.98
CA ASP A 217 -11.85 -0.83 -7.64
C ASP A 217 -10.93 -0.60 -6.42
N CYS A 218 -10.57 -1.65 -5.68
CA CYS A 218 -9.66 -1.59 -4.55
C CYS A 218 -8.17 -1.65 -4.91
N ILE A 219 -7.77 -1.84 -6.17
CA ILE A 219 -6.34 -1.83 -6.53
C ILE A 219 -5.83 -0.38 -6.54
N ILE A 220 -4.79 -0.13 -5.75
CA ILE A 220 -4.03 1.13 -5.76
C ILE A 220 -2.88 1.04 -6.75
N GLU A 221 -2.13 -0.05 -6.71
CA GLU A 221 -0.95 -0.26 -7.55
C GLU A 221 -0.90 -1.73 -7.98
N LYS A 222 -0.46 -1.96 -9.21
CA LYS A 222 -0.15 -3.30 -9.72
C LYS A 222 1.18 -3.26 -10.44
N ILE A 223 2.06 -4.21 -10.12
CA ILE A 223 3.37 -4.41 -10.72
C ILE A 223 3.38 -5.82 -11.30
N VAL A 224 3.84 -5.94 -12.55
CA VAL A 224 3.98 -7.24 -13.20
C VAL A 224 5.46 -7.49 -13.47
N ILE A 225 5.94 -8.66 -13.08
CA ILE A 225 7.33 -9.07 -13.22
C ILE A 225 7.34 -10.30 -14.13
N LEU A 226 8.10 -10.23 -15.22
CA LEU A 226 8.29 -11.32 -16.18
C LEU A 226 9.74 -11.80 -16.12
N ASP A 227 9.94 -13.06 -15.74
CA ASP A 227 11.23 -13.74 -15.78
C ASP A 227 11.27 -14.75 -16.94
N THR A 228 12.17 -14.52 -17.90
CA THR A 228 12.40 -15.40 -19.04
C THR A 228 13.71 -16.19 -18.96
N SER A 229 14.36 -16.23 -17.79
CA SER A 229 15.66 -16.90 -17.61
C SER A 229 15.55 -18.44 -17.61
N GLY A 230 14.37 -18.98 -17.28
CA GLY A 230 14.08 -20.40 -17.23
C GLY A 230 13.61 -21.02 -18.55
N MET A 231 13.38 -22.34 -18.54
CA MET A 231 12.76 -23.05 -19.68
C MET A 231 11.32 -22.61 -19.92
N ASN A 232 10.60 -22.29 -18.84
CA ASN A 232 9.24 -21.76 -18.84
C ASN A 232 9.28 -20.34 -18.27
N PRO A 233 8.77 -19.32 -18.99
CA PRO A 233 8.63 -17.98 -18.45
C PRO A 233 7.77 -17.97 -17.19
N LYS A 234 8.22 -17.26 -16.16
CA LYS A 234 7.47 -17.00 -14.92
C LYS A 234 6.94 -15.58 -14.92
N ILE A 235 5.73 -15.42 -14.40
CA ILE A 235 5.04 -14.13 -14.30
C ILE A 235 4.60 -13.97 -12.85
N CYS A 236 5.07 -12.93 -12.17
CA CYS A 236 4.62 -12.57 -10.84
C CYS A 236 3.82 -11.26 -10.92
N VAL A 237 2.63 -11.26 -10.35
CA VAL A 237 1.75 -10.08 -10.27
C VAL A 237 1.64 -9.66 -8.81
N LEU A 238 2.17 -8.48 -8.50
CA LEU A 238 2.06 -7.85 -7.18
C LEU A 238 0.97 -6.79 -7.24
N SER A 239 -0.05 -6.89 -6.39
CA SER A 239 -1.12 -5.89 -6.30
C SER A 239 -1.20 -5.32 -4.89
N LEU A 240 -1.15 -4.00 -4.76
CA LEU A 240 -1.44 -3.27 -3.52
C LEU A 240 -2.92 -2.89 -3.51
N LEU A 241 -3.67 -3.33 -2.50
CA LEU A 241 -5.07 -2.97 -2.35
C LEU A 241 -5.26 -1.77 -1.40
N ARG A 242 -6.48 -1.24 -1.35
CA ARG A 242 -6.88 -0.12 -0.48
C ARG A 242 -6.78 -0.41 1.02
N GLU A 243 -6.69 -1.67 1.44
CA GLU A 243 -6.39 -2.01 2.84
C GLU A 243 -4.88 -1.98 3.14
N ASN A 244 -4.06 -1.43 2.23
CA ASN A 244 -2.60 -1.37 2.34
C ASN A 244 -1.94 -2.76 2.48
N ASN A 245 -2.59 -3.79 1.93
CA ASN A 245 -2.13 -5.16 1.82
C ASN A 245 -1.60 -5.42 0.41
N TRP A 246 -0.47 -6.12 0.34
CA TRP A 246 0.06 -6.65 -0.90
C TRP A 246 -0.43 -8.08 -1.07
N ILE A 247 -0.94 -8.38 -2.26
CA ILE A 247 -1.18 -9.75 -2.72
C ILE A 247 -0.18 -10.07 -3.83
N SER A 248 0.37 -11.28 -3.80
CA SER A 248 1.21 -11.83 -4.85
C SER A 248 0.45 -12.94 -5.55
N SER A 249 0.61 -13.05 -6.87
CA SER A 249 0.07 -14.14 -7.66
C SER A 249 1.12 -14.57 -8.66
N GLU A 250 1.45 -15.85 -8.66
CA GLU A 250 2.49 -16.41 -9.51
C GLU A 250 1.88 -17.27 -10.62
N TYR A 251 2.46 -17.16 -11.81
CA TYR A 251 2.03 -17.88 -13.00
C TYR A 251 3.24 -18.36 -13.79
N SER A 252 3.07 -19.49 -14.47
CA SER A 252 4.04 -20.02 -15.42
C SER A 252 3.42 -20.22 -16.79
N PHE A 253 4.18 -19.88 -17.84
CA PHE A 253 3.83 -20.22 -19.21
C PHE A 253 4.41 -21.59 -19.57
N ILE A 254 3.54 -22.56 -19.85
CA ILE A 254 3.92 -23.92 -20.23
C ILE A 254 3.57 -24.15 -21.70
N THR A 255 4.53 -24.65 -22.47
CA THR A 255 4.30 -25.12 -23.84
C THR A 255 4.05 -26.63 -23.83
N ASP A 256 2.89 -27.05 -24.33
CA ASP A 256 2.49 -28.45 -24.49
C ASP A 256 1.99 -28.74 -25.92
N GLU A 257 1.45 -29.94 -26.15
CA GLU A 257 0.96 -30.37 -27.46
C GLU A 257 -0.22 -29.54 -27.99
N ASN A 258 -0.94 -28.83 -27.12
CA ASN A 258 -2.06 -27.95 -27.48
C ASN A 258 -1.62 -26.49 -27.69
N GLY A 259 -0.31 -26.21 -27.61
CA GLY A 259 0.25 -24.86 -27.72
C GLY A 259 0.76 -24.35 -26.38
N GLY A 260 0.65 -23.03 -26.15
CA GLY A 260 1.04 -22.40 -24.90
C GLY A 260 -0.16 -22.18 -23.98
N ARG A 261 0.01 -22.36 -22.67
CA ARG A 261 -1.00 -22.03 -21.66
C ARG A 261 -0.38 -21.38 -20.42
N ILE A 262 -1.16 -20.56 -19.74
CA ILE A 262 -0.82 -19.99 -18.43
C ILE A 262 -1.32 -20.94 -17.33
N VAL A 263 -0.47 -21.21 -16.36
CA VAL A 263 -0.78 -22.03 -15.18
C VAL A 263 -0.53 -21.17 -13.96
N TYR A 264 -1.56 -21.02 -13.12
CA TYR A 264 -1.45 -20.37 -11.82
C TYR A 264 -0.73 -21.30 -10.84
N GLU A 265 0.25 -20.77 -10.12
CA GLU A 265 1.00 -21.47 -9.07
C GLU A 265 0.41 -21.02 -7.73
N ASP A 266 -0.30 -21.92 -7.05
CA ASP A 266 -0.72 -21.69 -5.67
C ASP A 266 0.49 -21.88 -4.75
N ASP A 267 0.77 -20.89 -3.90
CA ASP A 267 1.70 -21.03 -2.78
C ASP A 267 1.03 -21.93 -1.72
N GLU A 268 1.33 -23.24 -1.73
CA GLU A 268 1.04 -24.17 -0.62
C GLU A 268 1.96 -23.93 0.60
#